data_AF-A0A6A0GVL4-F1
#
_entry.id   AF-A0A6A0GVL4-F1
#
_cell.length_a   1.000
_cell.length_b   1.000
_cell.length_c   1.000
_cell.angle_alpha   90.00
_cell.angle_beta   90.00
_cell.angle_gamma   90.00
#
_symmetry.space_group_name_H-M   'P 1'
#
loop_
_entity.id
_entity.type
_entity.pdbx_description
1 polymer ?
#
loop_
_entity_poly.entity_id
_entity_poly.type
_entity_poly.pdbx_seq_one_letter_code
_entity_poly.pdbx_strand_id
1 'polypeptide(L)' 'MGDCVQLRILRTQEAIVKILKMRKRLSNAQLQTELVEMLKNMFLPSKKLIKEQIEWLIEHKYMRRDEDSINVFVYMA' A
#
# COMPACT_ATOMS: atom_id res chain seq x y z
N MET A 1 -2.00 -0.06 -24.90
CA MET A 1 -2.46 1.00 -23.97
C MET A 1 -2.68 0.46 -22.54
N GLY A 2 -2.82 -0.86 -22.32
CA GLY A 2 -3.09 -1.44 -20.98
C GLY A 2 -1.87 -1.67 -20.08
N ASP A 3 -0.67 -1.80 -20.65
CA ASP A 3 0.53 -2.26 -19.93
C ASP A 3 1.05 -1.28 -18.88
N CYS A 4 0.95 0.03 -19.15
CA CYS A 4 1.48 1.06 -18.25
C CYS A 4 0.65 1.22 -16.97
N VAL A 5 -0.68 1.05 -17.06
CA VAL A 5 -1.57 1.17 -15.89
C VAL A 5 -1.41 -0.05 -14.99
N GLN A 6 -1.35 -1.24 -15.57
CA GLN A 6 -1.15 -2.48 -14.83
C GLN A 6 0.20 -2.50 -14.10
N LEU A 7 1.26 -1.98 -14.73
CA LEU A 7 2.56 -1.85 -14.07
C LEU A 7 2.49 -0.95 -12.83
N ARG A 8 1.78 0.18 -12.89
CA ARG A 8 1.63 1.08 -11.73
C ARG A 8 0.87 0.41 -10.57
N ILE A 9 -0.16 -0.36 -10.89
CA ILE A 9 -0.92 -1.14 -9.91
C ILE A 9 0.01 -2.12 -9.18
N LEU A 10 0.70 -2.96 -9.95
CA LEU A 10 1.61 -3.98 -9.41
C LEU A 10 2.72 -3.34 -8.55
N ARG A 11 3.35 -2.27 -9.05
CA ARG A 11 4.40 -1.56 -8.30
C ARG A 11 3.89 -0.95 -7.00
N THR A 12 2.65 -0.45 -6.99
CA THR A 12 2.02 0.09 -5.78
C THR A 12 1.78 -1.01 -4.75
N GLN A 13 1.24 -2.16 -5.18
CA GLN A 13 1.02 -3.32 -4.31
C GLN A 13 2.35 -3.83 -3.73
N GLU A 14 3.36 -4.04 -4.58
CA GLU A 14 4.70 -4.50 -4.15
C GLU A 14 5.32 -3.55 -3.11
N ALA A 15 5.23 -2.24 -3.35
CA ALA A 15 5.77 -1.24 -2.43
C ALA A 15 5.05 -1.26 -1.07
N ILE A 16 3.72 -1.32 -1.05
CA ILE A 16 2.93 -1.41 0.18
C ILE A 16 3.31 -2.67 0.97
N VAL A 17 3.38 -3.84 0.31
CA VAL A 17 3.75 -5.10 0.98
C VAL A 17 5.18 -5.05 1.54
N LYS A 18 6.14 -4.48 0.80
CA LYS A 18 7.52 -4.29 1.30
C LYS A 18 7.55 -3.43 2.57
N ILE A 19 6.86 -2.30 2.59
CA ILE A 19 6.78 -1.40 3.75
C ILE A 19 6.15 -2.14 4.95
N LEU A 20 5.02 -2.81 4.74
CA LEU A 20 4.32 -3.57 5.77
C LEU A 20 5.17 -4.70 6.34
N LYS A 21 5.92 -5.41 5.49
CA LYS A 21 6.80 -6.50 5.92
C LYS A 21 7.93 -5.99 6.83
N MET A 22 8.44 -4.79 6.58
CA MET A 22 9.48 -4.13 7.38
C MET A 22 8.93 -3.55 8.69
N ARG A 23 7.81 -2.83 8.64
CA ARG A 23 7.25 -2.10 9.81
C ARG A 23 6.40 -2.99 10.72
N LYS A 24 5.79 -4.05 10.18
CA LYS A 24 4.79 -4.94 10.81
C LYS A 24 3.47 -4.28 11.21
N ARG A 25 3.51 -3.05 11.72
CA ARG A 25 2.35 -2.22 12.08
C ARG A 25 2.67 -0.76 11.78
N LEU A 26 1.78 -0.06 11.07
CA LEU A 26 1.95 1.37 10.77
C LEU A 26 0.62 2.08 10.50
N SER A 27 0.60 3.40 10.70
CA SER A 27 -0.56 4.23 10.38
C SER A 27 -0.72 4.47 8.87
N ASN A 28 -1.93 4.85 8.46
CA ASN A 28 -2.24 5.24 7.10
C ASN A 28 -1.37 6.42 6.62
N ALA A 29 -1.13 7.41 7.48
CA ALA A 29 -0.27 8.55 7.18
C ALA A 29 1.18 8.09 6.90
N GLN A 30 1.75 7.26 7.78
CA GLN A 30 3.11 6.72 7.60
C GLN A 30 3.20 5.89 6.32
N LEU A 31 2.21 5.02 6.06
CA LEU A 31 2.18 4.21 4.85
C LEU A 31 2.19 5.09 3.59
N GLN A 32 1.36 6.14 3.54
CA GLN A 32 1.32 7.04 2.39
C GLN A 32 2.65 7.77 2.20
N THR A 33 3.26 8.27 3.27
CA THR A 33 4.57 8.94 3.19
C THR A 33 5.65 8.01 2.67
N GLU A 34 5.81 6.81 3.24
CA GLU A 34 6.83 5.85 2.80
C GLU A 34 6.57 5.35 1.37
N LEU A 35 5.30 5.17 0.98
CA LEU A 35 4.91 4.76 -0.37
C LEU A 35 5.28 5.80 -1.42
N VAL A 36 4.96 7.08 -1.18
CA VAL A 36 5.32 8.17 -2.10
C VAL A 36 6.83 8.30 -2.21
N GLU A 37 7.55 8.24 -1.10
CA GLU A 37 9.02 8.29 -1.10
C GLU A 37 9.65 7.15 -1.89
N MET A 38 9.08 5.93 -1.82
CA MET A 38 9.57 4.77 -2.56
C MET A 38 9.29 4.85 -4.07
N LEU A 39 8.14 5.42 -4.46
CA LEU A 39 7.69 5.42 -5.85
C LEU A 39 8.04 6.70 -6.62
N LYS A 40 8.43 7.80 -5.95
CA LYS A 40 8.62 9.13 -6.57
C LYS A 40 9.54 9.16 -7.80
N ASN A 41 10.55 8.29 -7.87
CA ASN A 41 11.48 8.20 -8.99
C ASN A 41 10.88 7.51 -10.23
N MET A 42 9.74 6.83 -10.08
CA MET A 42 9.01 6.14 -11.15
C MET A 42 7.71 6.85 -11.49
N PHE A 43 6.89 7.18 -10.49
CA PHE A 43 5.63 7.92 -10.62
C PHE A 43 5.10 8.35 -9.25
N LEU A 44 4.21 9.35 -9.23
CA LEU A 44 3.42 9.66 -8.05
C LEU A 44 2.08 8.91 -8.07
N PRO A 45 1.83 7.98 -7.12
CA PRO A 45 0.53 7.30 -7.03
C PRO A 45 -0.56 8.29 -6.60
N SER A 46 -1.73 8.22 -7.25
CA SER A 46 -2.88 9.03 -6.86
C SER A 46 -3.53 8.48 -5.58
N LYS A 47 -4.19 9.35 -4.80
CA LYS A 47 -4.91 8.93 -3.58
C LYS A 47 -5.93 7.82 -3.86
N LYS A 48 -6.60 7.89 -5.02
CA LYS A 48 -7.55 6.86 -5.47
C LYS A 48 -6.86 5.51 -5.65
N LEU A 49 -5.76 5.47 -6.40
CA LEU A 49 -4.99 4.24 -6.64
C LEU A 49 -4.52 3.62 -5.32
N ILE A 50 -3.97 4.43 -4.41
CA ILE A 50 -3.50 3.94 -3.10
C ILE A 50 -4.65 3.29 -2.33
N LYS A 51 -5.81 3.95 -2.27
CA LYS A 51 -6.99 3.43 -1.56
C LYS A 51 -7.45 2.09 -2.15
N GLU A 52 -7.59 2.02 -3.48
CA GLU A 52 -7.99 0.79 -4.19
C GLU A 52 -7.02 -0.37 -3.91
N GLN A 53 -5.71 -0.10 -3.90
CA GLN A 53 -4.71 -1.14 -3.62
C GLN A 53 -4.68 -1.56 -2.15
N ILE A 54 -4.95 -0.64 -1.20
CA ILE A 54 -5.09 -1.00 0.22
C ILE A 54 -6.29 -1.94 0.41
N GLU A 55 -7.44 -1.62 -0.20
CA GLU A 55 -8.65 -2.45 -0.12
C GLU A 55 -8.40 -3.84 -0.71
N TRP A 56 -7.78 -3.90 -1.89
CA TRP A 56 -7.40 -5.15 -2.53
C TRP A 56 -6.47 -6.00 -1.64
N LEU A 57 -5.44 -5.40 -1.04
CA LEU A 57 -4.49 -6.11 -0.17
C LEU A 57 -5.12 -6.62 1.13
N ILE A 58 -6.14 -5.93 1.66
CA ILE A 58 -6.91 -6.41 2.82
C ILE A 58 -7.77 -7.61 2.43
N GLU A 59 -8.50 -7.51 1.31
CA GLU A 59 -9.34 -8.60 0.79
C GLU A 59 -8.52 -9.87 0.52
N HIS A 60 -7.31 -9.72 0.01
CA HIS A 60 -6.37 -10.81 -0.27
C HIS A 60 -5.51 -11.21 0.94
N LYS A 61 -5.83 -10.73 2.15
CA LYS A 61 -5.19 -11.12 3.42
C LYS A 61 -3.68 -10.86 3.50
N TYR A 62 -3.15 -9.90 2.75
CA TYR A 62 -1.77 -9.44 2.93
C TYR A 62 -1.61 -8.55 4.16
N MET A 63 -2.68 -7.84 4.52
CA MET A 63 -2.77 -7.01 5.72
C MET A 63 -4.19 -6.93 6.25
N ARG A 64 -4.33 -6.40 7.46
CA ARG A 64 -5.62 -6.04 8.05
C ARG A 64 -5.56 -4.67 8.68
N ARG A 65 -6.74 -4.10 8.95
CA ARG A 65 -6.85 -2.99 9.90
C ARG A 65 -6.66 -3.51 11.31
N ASP A 66 -6.07 -2.67 12.13
CA ASP A 66 -5.89 -2.91 13.55
C ASP A 66 -7.25 -2.88 14.27
N GLU A 67 -7.39 -3.69 15.31
CA GLU A 67 -8.65 -3.84 16.06
C GLU A 67 -8.97 -2.58 16.88
N ASP A 68 -7.94 -1.90 17.38
CA ASP A 68 -8.07 -0.67 18.17
C ASP A 68 -8.17 0.58 17.29
N SER A 69 -7.70 0.52 16.03
CA SER A 69 -7.67 1.68 15.15
C SER A 69 -7.73 1.33 13.66
N ILE A 70 -8.82 1.74 13.01
CA ILE A 70 -9.01 1.58 11.55
C ILE A 70 -7.95 2.31 10.70
N ASN A 71 -7.23 3.27 11.29
CA ASN A 71 -6.18 4.04 10.63
C ASN A 71 -4.81 3.36 10.73
N VAL A 72 -4.71 2.20 11.39
CA VAL A 72 -3.50 1.42 11.53
C VAL A 72 -3.65 0.12 10.74
N PHE A 73 -2.59 -0.25 10.02
CA PHE A 73 -2.49 -1.48 9.24
C PHE A 73 -1.49 -2.42 9.88
N VAL A 74 -1.83 -3.71 9.89
CA VAL A 74 -1.01 -4.80 10.44
C VAL A 74 -0.76 -5.82 9.34
N TYR A 75 0.50 -6.21 9.17
CA TYR A 75 0.90 -7.24 8.21
C TYR A 75 0.43 -8.63 8.66
N MET A 76 -0.10 -9.43 7.73
CA MET A 76 -0.69 -10.75 8.05
C MET A 76 0.08 -11.96 7.48
N ALA A 77 0.96 -11.75 6.50
CA ALA A 77 1.63 -12.83 5.75
C ALA A 77 3.01 -13.24 6.31
#